data_AF-I4B9S7-F1
#
_entry.id   AF-I4B9S7-F1
#
_cell.length_a   1.000
_cell.length_b   1.000
_cell.length_c   1.000
_cell.angle_alpha   90.00
_cell.angle_beta   90.00
_cell.angle_gamma   90.00
#
_symmetry.space_group_name_H-M   'P 1'
#
loop_
_entity.id
_entity.type
_entity.pdbx_description
1 polymer ?
#
loop_
_entity_poly.entity_id
_entity_poly.type
_entity_poly.pdbx_seq_one_letter_code
_entity_poly.pdbx_strand_id
1 'polypeptide(L)'
;MKKLPILFLIFLSIDCSEPQAKNSAVIPEKEFRDIITQSQFYSGAGAGFFRFELKFTKDMKYSLAFAGGHTGWESAGTYAIKSNTAILNVQSCSGDLISADVCQKALQGTVCQVVETRESLDYSHDLSCKFANKFPAFGKDEVGDFDFPISKRILPAGAERKWQNIEVVTMGHTVWVSTTTVNLREKPSSQAPTREYIVDPYGERLPSLPKGTKVIVHARTKAKERIGTKENYWYLISVDATDYVWAFGEYFVR
;
A
#
# COMPACT_ATOMS: atom_id res chain seq x y z
N MET A 1 17.14 27.97 63.17
CA MET A 1 16.99 28.00 61.70
C MET A 1 17.16 26.58 61.17
N LYS A 2 16.09 25.93 60.71
CA LYS A 2 16.11 24.54 60.20
C LYS A 2 16.48 24.57 58.71
N LYS A 3 17.55 23.88 58.31
CA LYS A 3 17.97 23.76 56.90
C LYS A 3 17.12 22.68 56.22
N LEU A 4 16.42 23.07 55.15
CA LEU A 4 15.65 22.17 54.28
C LEU A 4 16.60 21.52 53.27
N PRO A 5 16.55 20.20 53.03
CA PRO A 5 17.37 19.58 51.99
C PRO A 5 16.77 19.86 50.61
N ILE A 6 17.59 20.41 49.72
CA ILE A 6 17.26 20.62 48.31
C ILE A 6 17.38 19.26 47.61
N LEU A 7 16.24 18.72 47.19
CA LEU A 7 16.14 17.49 46.40
C LEU A 7 16.46 17.85 44.93
N PHE A 8 17.64 17.45 44.46
CA PHE A 8 18.05 17.61 43.06
C PHE A 8 17.32 16.57 42.20
N LEU A 9 16.26 16.98 41.50
CA LEU A 9 15.59 16.18 40.47
C LEU A 9 16.47 16.17 39.21
N ILE A 10 17.16 15.06 38.98
CA ILE A 10 17.88 14.80 37.73
C ILE A 10 16.85 14.43 36.67
N PHE A 11 16.51 15.38 35.79
CA PHE A 11 15.81 15.09 34.54
C PHE A 11 16.78 14.34 33.62
N LEU A 12 16.64 13.01 33.58
CA LEU A 12 17.23 12.18 32.53
C LEU A 12 16.52 12.50 31.22
N SER A 13 17.11 13.40 30.43
CA SER A 13 16.77 13.61 29.03
C SER A 13 17.03 12.30 28.28
N ILE A 14 15.99 11.48 28.13
CA ILE A 14 16.04 10.34 27.21
C ILE A 14 16.05 10.97 25.82
N ASP A 15 17.24 11.06 25.23
CA ASP A 15 17.40 11.34 23.81
C ASP A 15 16.69 10.22 23.06
N CYS A 16 15.44 10.46 22.66
CA CYS A 16 14.78 9.69 21.62
C CYS A 16 15.48 10.01 20.30
N SER A 17 16.69 9.49 20.12
CA SER A 17 17.31 9.45 18.81
C SER A 17 16.47 8.47 17.98
N GLU A 18 15.62 9.02 17.12
CA GLU A 18 14.87 8.25 16.15
C GLU A 18 15.87 7.36 15.40
N PRO A 19 15.70 6.02 15.40
CA PRO A 19 16.68 5.12 14.82
C PRO A 19 16.85 5.51 13.36
N GLN A 20 18.04 6.00 13.00
CA GLN A 20 18.36 6.40 11.64
C GLN A 20 17.93 5.28 10.70
N ALA A 21 16.95 5.60 9.84
CA ALA A 21 16.40 4.66 8.89
C ALA A 21 17.56 3.98 8.17
N LYS A 22 17.69 2.66 8.35
CA LYS A 22 18.66 1.83 7.61
C LYS A 22 18.63 2.30 6.15
N ASN A 23 19.76 2.81 5.66
CA ASN A 23 19.90 3.29 4.29
C ASN A 23 19.30 2.24 3.36
N SER A 24 18.15 2.55 2.77
CA SER A 24 17.54 1.69 1.76
C SER A 24 18.57 1.46 0.67
N ALA A 25 18.77 0.20 0.28
CA ALA A 25 19.77 -0.14 -0.71
C ALA A 25 19.48 0.64 -2.00
N VAL A 26 20.42 1.52 -2.38
CA VAL A 26 20.26 2.35 -3.58
C VAL A 26 20.24 1.43 -4.80
N ILE A 27 19.12 1.43 -5.53
CA ILE A 27 18.99 0.65 -6.77
C ILE A 27 19.92 1.26 -7.84
N PRO A 28 20.78 0.46 -8.50
CA PRO A 28 21.61 0.94 -9.60
C PRO A 28 20.79 1.60 -10.71
N GLU A 29 21.29 2.69 -11.31
CA GLU A 29 20.57 3.43 -12.36
C GLU A 29 20.10 2.53 -13.52
N LYS A 30 20.95 1.58 -13.94
CA LYS A 30 20.61 0.62 -15.00
C LYS A 30 19.37 -0.21 -14.62
N GLU A 31 19.33 -0.72 -13.39
CA GLU A 31 18.21 -1.50 -12.89
C GLU A 31 16.96 -0.64 -12.74
N PHE A 32 17.09 0.60 -12.24
CA PHE A 32 15.99 1.56 -12.20
C PHE A 32 15.39 1.81 -13.59
N ARG A 33 16.25 2.07 -14.60
CA ARG A 33 15.84 2.27 -16.00
C ARG A 33 15.11 1.04 -16.56
N ASP A 34 15.61 -0.15 -16.28
CA ASP A 34 14.98 -1.41 -16.70
C ASP A 34 13.61 -1.60 -16.04
N ILE A 35 13.48 -1.27 -14.75
CA ILE A 35 12.21 -1.32 -14.02
C ILE A 35 11.17 -0.40 -14.67
N ILE A 36 11.48 0.88 -14.86
CA ILE A 36 10.48 1.86 -15.30
C ILE A 36 10.08 1.71 -16.77
N THR A 37 10.98 1.26 -17.65
CA THR A 37 10.70 1.14 -19.09
C THR A 37 10.06 -0.19 -19.50
N GLN A 38 10.10 -1.21 -18.64
CA GLN A 38 9.51 -2.53 -18.90
C GLN A 38 8.18 -2.75 -18.19
N SER A 39 7.71 -1.74 -17.46
CA SER A 39 6.50 -1.82 -16.64
C SER A 39 5.50 -0.79 -17.12
N GLN A 40 4.22 -1.19 -17.10
CA GLN A 40 3.11 -0.26 -17.12
C GLN A 40 2.58 -0.19 -15.70
N PHE A 41 2.56 1.01 -15.16
CA PHE A 41 2.26 1.24 -13.76
C PHE A 41 0.80 1.61 -13.62
N TYR A 42 0.11 0.89 -12.74
CA TYR A 42 -1.29 1.13 -12.45
C TYR A 42 -1.48 1.31 -10.95
N SER A 43 -2.26 2.33 -10.58
CA SER A 43 -2.65 2.58 -9.19
C SER A 43 -4.10 3.01 -9.15
N GLY A 44 -4.85 2.60 -8.15
CA GLY A 44 -6.28 2.91 -8.01
C GLY A 44 -6.88 2.27 -6.77
N ALA A 45 -7.91 2.88 -6.19
CA ALA A 45 -8.65 2.25 -5.11
C ALA A 45 -9.56 1.14 -5.64
N GLY A 46 -9.66 0.05 -4.87
CA GLY A 46 -10.57 -1.07 -5.14
C GLY A 46 -12.00 -0.57 -5.39
N ALA A 47 -12.65 -1.19 -6.39
CA ALA A 47 -13.89 -0.81 -7.06
C ALA A 47 -13.77 0.12 -8.29
N GLY A 48 -12.56 0.50 -8.72
CA GLY A 48 -12.34 1.07 -10.07
C GLY A 48 -12.85 2.51 -10.25
N PHE A 49 -13.12 3.22 -9.15
CA PHE A 49 -13.61 4.61 -9.20
C PHE A 49 -12.57 5.60 -9.70
N PHE A 50 -11.29 5.29 -9.56
CA PHE A 50 -10.21 6.04 -10.15
C PHE A 50 -9.02 5.15 -10.49
N ARG A 51 -8.28 5.53 -11.52
CA ARG A 51 -7.11 4.82 -12.03
C ARG A 51 -6.07 5.84 -12.49
N PHE A 52 -4.85 5.67 -12.00
CA PHE A 52 -3.65 6.26 -12.57
C PHE A 52 -2.96 5.22 -13.44
N GLU A 53 -2.47 5.67 -14.59
CA GLU A 53 -1.66 4.88 -15.50
C GLU A 53 -0.41 5.67 -15.86
N LEU A 54 0.76 5.14 -15.51
CA LEU A 54 2.05 5.73 -15.85
C LEU A 54 2.86 4.77 -16.71
N LYS A 55 3.41 5.28 -17.80
CA LYS A 55 4.24 4.51 -18.73
C LYS A 55 5.47 5.30 -19.11
N PHE A 56 6.63 4.67 -19.02
CA PHE A 56 7.89 5.19 -19.54
C PHE A 56 8.29 4.40 -20.78
N THR A 57 9.06 5.02 -21.64
CA THR A 57 9.53 4.45 -22.91
C THR A 57 11.04 4.59 -23.03
N LYS A 58 11.67 3.72 -23.83
CA LYS A 58 13.14 3.71 -24.00
C LYS A 58 13.69 4.97 -24.66
N ASP A 59 12.86 5.70 -25.43
CA ASP A 59 13.20 6.98 -26.06
C ASP A 59 12.97 8.19 -25.13
N MET A 60 12.98 7.96 -23.82
CA MET A 60 12.91 8.99 -22.78
C MET A 60 11.60 9.79 -22.79
N LYS A 61 10.50 9.18 -23.25
CA LYS A 61 9.14 9.74 -23.17
C LYS A 61 8.32 9.06 -22.10
N TYR A 62 7.32 9.78 -21.58
CA TYR A 62 6.33 9.21 -20.68
C TYR A 62 4.91 9.60 -21.09
N SER A 63 3.95 8.81 -20.62
CA SER A 63 2.53 9.15 -20.56
C SER A 63 2.00 8.86 -19.17
N LEU A 64 1.25 9.81 -18.60
CA LEU A 64 0.56 9.70 -17.33
C LEU A 64 -0.92 10.01 -17.57
N ALA A 65 -1.79 9.09 -17.27
CA ALA A 65 -3.23 9.28 -17.37
C ALA A 65 -3.88 9.08 -16.01
N PHE A 66 -4.92 9.86 -15.75
CA PHE A 66 -5.85 9.68 -14.65
C PHE A 66 -7.26 9.57 -15.24
N ALA A 67 -8.01 8.60 -14.77
CA ALA A 67 -9.43 8.45 -15.07
C ALA A 67 -10.18 8.13 -13.79
N GLY A 68 -11.23 8.89 -13.46
CA GLY A 68 -12.07 8.57 -12.31
C GLY A 68 -13.47 9.19 -12.39
N GLY A 69 -14.49 8.40 -12.07
CA GLY A 69 -15.90 8.79 -12.17
C GLY A 69 -16.28 9.27 -13.57
N HIS A 70 -16.35 10.59 -13.76
CA HIS A 70 -16.68 11.27 -15.02
C HIS A 70 -15.62 12.28 -15.45
N THR A 71 -14.41 12.17 -14.90
CA THR A 71 -13.33 13.13 -15.13
C THR A 71 -12.07 12.37 -15.48
N GLY A 72 -11.27 12.95 -16.36
CA GLY A 72 -9.96 12.44 -16.68
C GLY A 72 -9.02 13.55 -17.08
N TRP A 73 -7.74 13.23 -17.01
CA TRP A 73 -6.70 14.03 -17.64
C TRP A 73 -5.55 13.12 -18.04
N GLU A 74 -4.81 13.59 -19.03
CA GLU A 74 -3.65 12.93 -19.59
C GLU A 74 -2.52 13.94 -19.71
N SER A 75 -1.32 13.50 -19.37
CA SER A 75 -0.08 14.26 -19.50
C SER A 75 0.95 13.42 -20.24
N ALA A 76 1.69 14.06 -21.13
CA ALA A 76 2.79 13.44 -21.82
C ALA A 76 3.97 14.40 -21.95
N GLY A 77 5.15 13.82 -22.13
CA GLY A 77 6.36 14.59 -22.32
C GLY A 77 7.60 13.71 -22.29
N THR A 78 8.69 14.30 -21.80
CA THR A 78 9.98 13.63 -21.68
C THR A 78 10.34 13.42 -20.22
N TYR A 79 11.32 12.57 -19.94
CA TYR A 79 11.88 12.45 -18.61
C TYR A 79 13.40 12.38 -18.66
N ALA A 80 14.05 12.72 -17.56
CA ALA A 80 15.48 12.52 -17.35
C ALA A 80 15.68 11.57 -16.18
N ILE A 81 16.66 10.67 -16.29
CA ILE A 81 17.10 9.85 -15.17
C ILE A 81 18.35 10.49 -14.56
N LYS A 82 18.36 10.64 -13.24
CA LYS A 82 19.53 11.00 -12.45
C LYS A 82 19.62 10.01 -11.30
N SER A 83 20.64 9.15 -11.31
CA SER A 83 20.77 8.07 -10.33
C SER A 83 19.56 7.12 -10.38
N ASN A 84 18.81 6.98 -9.28
CA ASN A 84 17.63 6.11 -9.15
C ASN A 84 16.30 6.88 -9.24
N THR A 85 16.32 8.04 -9.90
CA THR A 85 15.20 8.97 -9.95
C THR A 85 14.91 9.39 -11.39
N ALA A 86 13.63 9.33 -11.77
CA ALA A 86 13.12 9.91 -12.99
C ALA A 86 12.46 11.26 -12.69
N ILE A 87 12.81 12.29 -13.45
CA ILE A 87 12.23 13.63 -13.34
C ILE A 87 11.44 13.90 -14.62
N LEU A 88 10.13 14.16 -14.47
CA LEU A 88 9.22 14.39 -15.59
C LEU A 88 9.33 15.83 -16.10
N ASN A 89 9.31 15.98 -17.42
CA ASN A 89 9.26 17.25 -18.13
C ASN A 89 8.02 17.26 -19.03
N VAL A 90 7.00 18.00 -18.60
CA VAL A 90 5.67 17.97 -19.19
C VAL A 90 5.64 18.81 -20.45
N GLN A 91 5.20 18.23 -21.56
CA GLN A 91 5.09 18.92 -22.85
C GLN A 91 3.63 19.14 -23.26
N SER A 92 2.75 18.22 -22.87
CA SER A 92 1.32 18.32 -23.10
C SER A 92 0.54 17.88 -21.87
N CYS A 93 -0.58 18.55 -21.63
CA CYS A 93 -1.63 18.03 -20.76
C CYS A 93 -3.02 18.41 -21.30
N SER A 94 -3.97 17.51 -21.14
CA SER A 94 -5.37 17.68 -21.52
C SER A 94 -6.27 17.02 -20.48
N GLY A 95 -7.47 17.54 -20.25
CA GLY A 95 -8.44 16.94 -19.35
C GLY A 95 -9.79 17.65 -19.37
N ASP A 96 -10.82 17.00 -18.84
CA ASP A 96 -12.21 17.48 -18.96
C ASP A 96 -12.49 18.69 -18.07
N LEU A 97 -11.86 18.74 -16.89
CA LEU A 97 -12.15 19.72 -15.83
C LEU A 97 -10.92 20.51 -15.35
N ILE A 98 -9.75 20.28 -15.95
CA ILE A 98 -8.49 20.92 -15.57
C ILE A 98 -7.90 21.58 -16.80
N SER A 99 -7.53 22.86 -16.69
CA SER A 99 -6.86 23.54 -17.79
C SER A 99 -5.46 22.96 -18.01
N ALA A 100 -5.02 22.96 -19.28
CA ALA A 100 -3.70 22.46 -19.65
C ALA A 100 -2.56 23.12 -18.84
N ASP A 101 -2.66 24.43 -18.59
CA ASP A 101 -1.67 25.20 -17.80
C ASP A 101 -1.60 24.75 -16.33
N VAL A 102 -2.74 24.56 -15.67
CA VAL A 102 -2.80 24.10 -14.27
C VAL A 102 -2.19 22.71 -14.15
N CYS A 103 -2.57 21.80 -15.06
CA CYS A 103 -2.01 20.46 -15.09
C CYS A 103 -0.51 20.46 -15.36
N GLN A 104 -0.05 21.19 -16.38
CA GLN A 104 1.36 21.27 -16.73
C GLN A 104 2.19 21.80 -15.56
N LYS A 105 1.76 22.89 -14.91
CA LYS A 105 2.45 23.45 -13.74
C LYS A 105 2.53 22.47 -12.58
N ALA A 106 1.46 21.69 -12.34
CA ALA A 106 1.44 20.75 -11.24
C ALA A 106 2.38 19.55 -11.45
N LEU A 107 2.37 19.00 -12.67
CA LEU A 107 3.14 17.81 -13.01
C LEU A 107 4.59 18.12 -13.42
N GLN A 108 4.91 19.36 -13.76
CA GLN A 108 6.26 19.74 -14.18
C GLN A 108 7.27 19.47 -13.07
N GLY A 109 8.30 18.66 -13.36
CA GLY A 109 9.33 18.33 -12.38
C GLY A 109 8.91 17.24 -11.39
N THR A 110 7.81 16.52 -11.64
CA THR A 110 7.42 15.34 -10.85
C THR A 110 8.61 14.38 -10.73
N VAL A 111 8.85 13.93 -9.50
CA VAL A 111 9.99 13.09 -9.15
C VAL A 111 9.50 11.68 -8.85
N CYS A 112 9.89 10.71 -9.67
CA CYS A 112 9.57 9.31 -9.51
C CYS A 112 10.80 8.51 -9.08
N GLN A 113 10.68 7.77 -7.99
CA GLN A 113 11.76 6.97 -7.40
C GLN A 113 11.25 5.60 -6.98
N VAL A 114 12.09 4.58 -7.11
CA VAL A 114 11.75 3.26 -6.56
C VAL A 114 12.06 3.26 -5.07
N VAL A 115 11.05 2.96 -4.26
CA VAL A 115 11.14 2.91 -2.80
C VAL A 115 10.75 1.53 -2.29
N GLU A 116 11.40 1.09 -1.21
CA GLU A 116 10.96 -0.10 -0.49
C GLU A 116 9.67 0.23 0.27
N THR A 117 8.66 -0.63 0.15
CA THR A 117 7.40 -0.49 0.88
C THR A 117 7.30 -1.56 1.97
N ARG A 118 6.93 -1.13 3.18
CA ARG A 118 6.69 -2.01 4.34
C ARG A 118 5.22 -2.31 4.58
N GLU A 119 4.35 -1.58 3.88
CA GLU A 119 2.90 -1.66 4.06
C GLU A 119 2.25 -2.56 3.02
N SER A 120 2.84 -2.66 1.82
CA SER A 120 2.40 -3.65 0.83
C SER A 120 2.68 -5.07 1.29
N LEU A 121 1.66 -5.91 1.17
CA LEU A 121 1.74 -7.36 1.40
C LEU A 121 2.13 -8.14 0.15
N ASP A 122 2.01 -7.51 -1.01
CA ASP A 122 2.09 -8.15 -2.31
C ASP A 122 3.44 -7.84 -2.98
N TYR A 123 3.98 -6.64 -2.72
CA TYR A 123 5.16 -6.11 -3.38
C TYR A 123 6.17 -5.61 -2.36
N SER A 124 7.45 -5.74 -2.71
CA SER A 124 8.54 -5.23 -1.88
C SER A 124 8.89 -3.78 -2.19
N HIS A 125 8.51 -3.28 -3.37
CA HIS A 125 8.86 -1.95 -3.84
C HIS A 125 7.72 -1.33 -4.64
N ASP A 126 7.60 -0.02 -4.51
CA ASP A 126 6.72 0.83 -5.30
C ASP A 126 7.55 1.84 -6.09
N LEU A 127 7.04 2.27 -7.24
CA LEU A 127 7.47 3.49 -7.89
C LEU A 127 6.67 4.64 -7.27
N SER A 128 7.30 5.39 -6.38
CA SER A 128 6.70 6.55 -5.72
C SER A 128 6.98 7.80 -6.54
N CYS A 129 5.93 8.46 -7.00
CA CYS A 129 6.00 9.68 -7.76
C CYS A 129 5.41 10.84 -6.95
N LYS A 130 6.22 11.89 -6.76
CA LYS A 130 5.87 13.09 -6.01
C LYS A 130 5.73 14.27 -6.95
N PHE A 131 4.57 14.90 -6.96
CA PHE A 131 4.37 16.10 -7.77
C PHE A 131 5.22 17.25 -7.21
N ALA A 132 5.74 18.08 -8.12
CA ALA A 132 6.50 19.25 -7.70
C ALA A 132 5.61 20.30 -7.03
N ASN A 133 4.34 20.36 -7.42
CA ASN A 133 3.34 21.22 -6.83
C ASN A 133 2.08 20.41 -6.50
N LYS A 134 1.31 20.90 -5.52
CA LYS A 134 0.02 20.34 -5.16
C LYS A 134 -0.91 20.30 -6.37
N PHE A 135 -1.56 19.16 -6.59
CA PHE A 135 -2.41 18.95 -7.75
C PHE A 135 -3.85 18.61 -7.32
N PRO A 136 -4.88 19.35 -7.78
CA PRO A 136 -6.27 19.08 -7.45
C PRO A 136 -6.81 17.91 -8.29
N ALA A 137 -6.33 16.69 -8.04
CA ALA A 137 -6.77 15.52 -8.80
C ALA A 137 -8.24 15.14 -8.52
N PHE A 138 -8.76 15.46 -7.33
CA PHE A 138 -10.10 15.08 -6.87
C PHE A 138 -10.93 16.30 -6.41
N GLY A 139 -10.93 17.37 -7.20
CA GLY A 139 -11.66 18.59 -6.86
C GLY A 139 -10.90 19.45 -5.84
N LYS A 140 -11.32 19.48 -4.57
CA LYS A 140 -10.66 20.30 -3.53
C LYS A 140 -9.51 19.60 -2.82
N ASP A 141 -9.43 18.28 -2.92
CA ASP A 141 -8.38 17.50 -2.29
C ASP A 141 -7.13 17.51 -3.17
N GLU A 142 -6.05 18.07 -2.61
CA GLU A 142 -4.74 18.10 -3.25
C GLU A 142 -4.07 16.73 -3.05
N VAL A 143 -3.70 16.10 -4.16
CA VAL A 143 -2.85 14.91 -4.15
C VAL A 143 -1.41 15.39 -4.29
N GLY A 144 -0.54 14.92 -3.39
CA GLY A 144 0.90 15.21 -3.44
C GLY A 144 1.70 14.09 -4.09
N ASP A 145 1.39 12.85 -3.72
CA ASP A 145 2.19 11.67 -4.04
C ASP A 145 1.29 10.53 -4.54
N PHE A 146 1.82 9.68 -5.40
CA PHE A 146 1.15 8.48 -5.90
C PHE A 146 2.17 7.36 -6.06
N ASP A 147 1.80 6.19 -5.55
CA ASP A 147 2.64 5.01 -5.54
C ASP A 147 2.10 3.96 -6.51
N PHE A 148 3.00 3.37 -7.28
CA PHE A 148 2.68 2.27 -8.19
C PHE A 148 3.42 1.00 -7.80
N PRO A 149 2.71 -0.10 -7.54
CA PRO A 149 3.38 -1.35 -7.24
C PRO A 149 4.23 -1.87 -8.40
N ILE A 150 5.44 -2.33 -8.11
CA ILE A 150 6.34 -2.89 -9.13
C ILE A 150 6.08 -4.39 -9.22
N SER A 151 5.34 -4.80 -10.25
CA SER A 151 4.88 -6.20 -10.43
C SER A 151 5.99 -7.24 -10.52
N LYS A 152 7.23 -6.86 -10.87
CA LYS A 152 8.40 -7.76 -10.88
C LYS A 152 9.03 -7.98 -9.49
N ARG A 153 8.58 -7.23 -8.49
CA ARG A 153 9.12 -7.22 -7.12
C ARG A 153 8.13 -7.84 -6.14
N ILE A 154 7.48 -8.92 -6.56
CA ILE A 154 6.54 -9.70 -5.74
C ILE A 154 7.22 -10.11 -4.45
N LEU A 155 6.52 -9.91 -3.34
CA LEU A 155 7.00 -10.24 -2.03
C LEU A 155 6.86 -11.75 -1.78
N PRO A 156 7.94 -12.49 -1.47
CA PRO A 156 7.82 -13.92 -1.17
C PRO A 156 7.12 -14.14 0.17
N ALA A 157 6.65 -15.38 0.40
CA ALA A 157 6.19 -15.80 1.72
C ALA A 157 7.33 -15.74 2.74
N GLY A 158 7.00 -15.44 4.00
CA GLY A 158 7.96 -15.34 5.10
C GLY A 158 8.55 -13.95 5.33
N ALA A 159 8.22 -12.96 4.51
CA ALA A 159 8.69 -11.59 4.69
C ALA A 159 7.95 -10.90 5.85
N GLU A 160 8.67 -10.15 6.67
CA GLU A 160 8.06 -9.34 7.73
C GLU A 160 7.52 -8.02 7.17
N ARG A 161 6.28 -7.68 7.52
CA ARG A 161 5.58 -6.47 7.07
C ARG A 161 4.77 -5.84 8.19
N LYS A 162 4.22 -4.65 7.93
CA LYS A 162 3.34 -3.94 8.84
C LYS A 162 2.05 -3.59 8.10
N TRP A 163 0.92 -4.17 8.53
CA TRP A 163 -0.40 -3.88 7.96
C TRP A 163 -1.27 -3.18 9.00
N GLN A 164 -1.71 -1.95 8.74
CA GLN A 164 -2.52 -1.15 9.68
C GLN A 164 -1.94 -1.13 11.11
N ASN A 165 -0.63 -0.91 11.20
CA ASN A 165 0.15 -0.95 12.45
C ASN A 165 0.32 -2.31 13.14
N ILE A 166 -0.04 -3.42 12.50
CA ILE A 166 0.15 -4.77 13.01
C ILE A 166 1.36 -5.42 12.31
N GLU A 167 2.29 -5.98 13.07
CA GLU A 167 3.39 -6.75 12.50
C GLU A 167 2.91 -8.12 12.00
N VAL A 168 3.22 -8.42 10.74
CA VAL A 168 2.76 -9.62 10.05
C VAL A 168 3.90 -10.31 9.31
N VAL A 169 3.66 -11.58 8.97
CA VAL A 169 4.52 -12.39 8.10
C VAL A 169 3.72 -12.78 6.87
N THR A 170 4.22 -12.48 5.69
CA THR A 170 3.53 -12.80 4.44
C THR A 170 3.39 -14.30 4.19
N MET A 171 2.32 -14.69 3.53
CA MET A 171 1.96 -16.09 3.25
C MET A 171 1.98 -16.40 1.74
N GLY A 172 2.28 -15.43 0.88
CA GLY A 172 2.45 -15.64 -0.56
C GLY A 172 1.15 -15.97 -1.31
N HIS A 173 0.01 -15.44 -0.84
CA HIS A 173 -1.31 -15.54 -1.48
C HIS A 173 -1.77 -16.99 -1.68
N THR A 174 -1.51 -17.85 -0.70
CA THR A 174 -1.98 -19.25 -0.77
C THR A 174 -3.49 -19.34 -0.61
N VAL A 175 -4.13 -20.23 -1.36
CA VAL A 175 -5.59 -20.46 -1.29
C VAL A 175 -5.88 -21.54 -0.24
N TRP A 176 -6.71 -21.21 0.75
CA TRP A 176 -7.12 -22.13 1.82
C TRP A 176 -8.63 -22.31 1.80
N VAL A 177 -9.15 -23.36 2.46
CA VAL A 177 -10.58 -23.66 2.54
C VAL A 177 -11.03 -23.63 3.99
N SER A 178 -12.15 -22.97 4.27
CA SER A 178 -12.76 -22.96 5.62
C SER A 178 -13.32 -24.35 5.96
N THR A 179 -12.97 -24.89 7.14
CA THR A 179 -13.44 -26.20 7.62
C THR A 179 -14.76 -26.11 8.40
N THR A 180 -15.13 -24.90 8.80
CA THR A 180 -16.35 -24.55 9.52
C THR A 180 -16.79 -23.13 9.15
N THR A 181 -17.91 -22.66 9.68
CA THR A 181 -18.31 -21.26 9.61
C THR A 181 -17.35 -20.37 10.41
N VAL A 182 -16.87 -19.27 9.83
CA VAL A 182 -15.83 -18.42 10.42
C VAL A 182 -16.31 -16.99 10.58
N ASN A 183 -16.19 -16.46 11.80
CA ASN A 183 -16.41 -15.04 12.08
C ASN A 183 -15.20 -14.23 11.60
N LEU A 184 -15.44 -13.27 10.70
CA LEU A 184 -14.44 -12.34 10.20
C LEU A 184 -14.29 -11.17 11.19
N ARG A 185 -13.09 -10.61 11.31
CA ARG A 185 -12.77 -9.57 12.30
C ARG A 185 -12.02 -8.39 11.68
N GLU A 186 -12.18 -7.22 12.28
CA GLU A 186 -11.42 -6.02 11.90
C GLU A 186 -9.96 -6.04 12.37
N LYS A 187 -9.67 -6.77 13.46
CA LYS A 187 -8.34 -6.90 14.05
C LYS A 187 -8.09 -8.36 14.46
N PRO A 188 -6.83 -8.80 14.59
CA PRO A 188 -6.47 -10.16 14.97
C PRO A 188 -6.69 -10.39 16.47
N SER A 189 -7.95 -10.45 16.91
CA SER A 189 -8.33 -10.71 18.30
C SER A 189 -9.75 -11.27 18.39
N SER A 190 -9.98 -12.16 19.35
CA SER A 190 -11.31 -12.74 19.58
C SER A 190 -12.34 -11.71 20.05
N GLN A 191 -11.86 -10.59 20.61
CA GLN A 191 -12.67 -9.49 21.14
C GLN A 191 -12.88 -8.36 20.13
N ALA A 192 -12.22 -8.40 18.97
CA ALA A 192 -12.39 -7.38 17.94
C ALA A 192 -13.81 -7.42 17.34
N PRO A 193 -14.34 -6.28 16.85
CA PRO A 193 -15.60 -6.26 16.12
C PRO A 193 -15.62 -7.27 14.97
N THR A 194 -16.79 -7.88 14.77
CA THR A 194 -17.01 -8.78 13.62
C THR A 194 -17.27 -7.98 12.36
N ARG A 195 -16.94 -8.58 11.21
CA ARG A 195 -17.22 -8.05 9.88
C ARG A 195 -18.14 -9.01 9.15
N GLU A 196 -19.07 -8.45 8.39
CA GLU A 196 -19.90 -9.23 7.47
C GLU A 196 -19.02 -9.79 6.35
N TYR A 197 -19.38 -10.98 5.88
CA TYR A 197 -18.89 -11.55 4.63
C TYR A 197 -19.76 -11.01 3.49
N ILE A 198 -19.12 -10.28 2.57
CA ILE A 198 -19.72 -9.69 1.39
C ILE A 198 -19.48 -10.65 0.23
N VAL A 199 -20.55 -11.30 -0.26
CA VAL A 199 -20.48 -12.25 -1.39
C VAL A 199 -20.31 -11.47 -2.69
N ASP A 200 -21.09 -10.42 -2.86
CA ASP A 200 -21.09 -9.52 -4.02
C ASP A 200 -21.20 -8.07 -3.54
N PRO A 201 -20.50 -7.08 -4.15
CA PRO A 201 -20.52 -5.69 -3.68
C PRO A 201 -21.92 -5.08 -3.67
N TYR A 202 -22.84 -5.59 -4.50
CA TYR A 202 -24.23 -5.12 -4.63
C TYR A 202 -25.25 -6.17 -4.17
N GLY A 203 -24.80 -7.28 -3.58
CA GLY A 203 -25.61 -8.45 -3.32
C GLY A 203 -25.68 -8.84 -1.85
N GLU A 204 -25.72 -10.15 -1.62
CA GLU A 204 -25.91 -10.76 -0.30
C GLU A 204 -24.74 -10.47 0.64
N ARG A 205 -25.09 -10.17 1.89
CA ARG A 205 -24.16 -10.05 3.01
C ARG A 205 -24.53 -11.08 4.05
N LEU A 206 -23.55 -11.85 4.47
CA LEU A 206 -23.69 -12.88 5.49
C LEU A 206 -22.97 -12.46 6.76
N PRO A 207 -23.46 -12.83 7.95
CA PRO A 207 -22.81 -12.46 9.21
C PRO A 207 -21.46 -13.16 9.42
N SER A 208 -21.14 -14.18 8.62
CA SER A 208 -19.93 -14.99 8.73
C SER A 208 -19.60 -15.68 7.41
N LEU A 209 -18.34 -16.12 7.29
CA LEU A 209 -17.86 -16.90 6.15
C LEU A 209 -18.37 -18.35 6.25
N PRO A 210 -19.10 -18.88 5.25
CA PRO A 210 -19.56 -20.25 5.25
C PRO A 210 -18.42 -21.28 5.28
N LYS A 211 -18.74 -22.51 5.71
CA LYS A 211 -17.86 -23.67 5.56
C LYS A 211 -17.65 -24.00 4.08
N GLY A 212 -16.43 -24.41 3.72
CA GLY A 212 -16.08 -24.83 2.38
C GLY A 212 -15.71 -23.68 1.44
N THR A 213 -15.70 -22.44 1.94
CA THR A 213 -15.35 -21.27 1.14
C THR A 213 -13.83 -21.19 0.96
N LYS A 214 -13.40 -20.94 -0.28
CA LYS A 214 -12.00 -20.69 -0.62
C LYS A 214 -11.64 -19.25 -0.30
N VAL A 215 -10.51 -19.03 0.34
CA VAL A 215 -10.00 -17.71 0.71
C VAL A 215 -8.56 -17.57 0.25
N ILE A 216 -8.14 -16.34 -0.05
CA ILE A 216 -6.73 -16.02 -0.30
C ILE A 216 -6.11 -15.58 1.03
N VAL A 217 -5.04 -16.25 1.43
CA VAL A 217 -4.29 -15.94 2.66
C VAL A 217 -3.07 -15.09 2.32
N HIS A 218 -3.08 -13.84 2.80
CA HIS A 218 -2.07 -12.83 2.47
C HIS A 218 -0.93 -12.83 3.48
N ALA A 219 -1.29 -12.84 4.77
CA ALA A 219 -0.33 -12.74 5.86
C ALA A 219 -0.86 -13.41 7.13
N ARG A 220 0.02 -13.59 8.11
CA ARG A 220 -0.32 -14.01 9.48
C ARG A 220 0.32 -13.11 10.53
N THR A 221 -0.22 -13.11 11.74
CA THR A 221 0.46 -12.49 12.89
C THR A 221 1.78 -13.19 13.21
N LYS A 222 2.72 -12.44 13.82
CA LYS A 222 3.99 -13.00 14.30
C LYS A 222 3.79 -14.00 15.45
N ALA A 223 2.93 -13.65 16.40
CA ALA A 223 2.60 -14.47 17.56
C ALA A 223 1.28 -15.23 17.35
N LYS A 224 1.20 -16.41 17.97
CA LYS A 224 -0.05 -17.16 18.11
C LYS A 224 -0.89 -16.56 19.24
N GLU A 225 -2.20 -16.70 19.13
CA GLU A 225 -3.15 -16.45 20.22
C GLU A 225 -3.82 -17.76 20.61
N ARG A 226 -4.13 -17.90 21.90
CA ARG A 226 -4.91 -19.03 22.42
C ARG A 226 -6.36 -18.59 22.64
N ILE A 227 -7.29 -19.28 21.99
CA ILE A 227 -8.74 -19.07 22.14
C ILE A 227 -9.34 -20.39 22.63
N GLY A 228 -9.79 -20.42 23.88
CA GLY A 228 -10.18 -21.67 24.54
C GLY A 228 -8.99 -22.63 24.62
N THR A 229 -9.12 -23.80 23.99
CA THR A 229 -8.07 -24.85 23.98
C THR A 229 -7.20 -24.83 22.71
N LYS A 230 -7.46 -23.91 21.78
CA LYS A 230 -6.80 -23.87 20.47
C LYS A 230 -5.77 -22.74 20.43
N GLU A 231 -4.58 -23.03 19.90
CA GLU A 231 -3.48 -22.07 19.77
C GLU A 231 -3.03 -21.98 18.32
N ASN A 232 -3.27 -20.85 17.68
CA ASN A 232 -2.99 -20.65 16.26
C ASN A 232 -2.70 -19.17 15.96
N TYR A 233 -2.30 -18.87 14.73
CA TYR A 233 -2.14 -17.50 14.27
C TYR A 233 -3.48 -16.90 13.84
N TRP A 234 -3.53 -15.57 13.81
CA TRP A 234 -4.52 -14.86 13.01
C TRP A 234 -3.98 -14.66 11.61
N TYR A 235 -4.86 -14.85 10.64
CA TYR A 235 -4.55 -14.72 9.22
C TYR A 235 -5.33 -13.55 8.64
N LEU A 236 -4.62 -12.72 7.88
CA LEU A 236 -5.23 -11.71 7.05
C LEU A 236 -5.60 -12.37 5.72
N ILE A 237 -6.89 -12.36 5.40
CA ILE A 237 -7.44 -13.02 4.23
C ILE A 237 -8.24 -12.03 3.38
N SER A 238 -8.44 -12.36 2.11
CA SER A 238 -9.50 -11.78 1.28
C SER A 238 -10.35 -12.89 0.67
N VAL A 239 -11.62 -12.58 0.40
CA VAL A 239 -12.59 -13.54 -0.13
C VAL A 239 -13.72 -12.81 -0.83
N ASP A 240 -13.98 -13.16 -2.08
CA ASP A 240 -15.00 -12.53 -2.93
C ASP A 240 -14.94 -10.99 -2.89
N ALA A 241 -16.06 -10.33 -2.58
CA ALA A 241 -16.15 -8.88 -2.43
C ALA A 241 -15.71 -8.37 -1.05
N THR A 242 -15.31 -9.26 -0.14
CA THR A 242 -14.78 -8.90 1.16
C THR A 242 -13.29 -8.60 1.02
N ASP A 243 -12.96 -7.33 1.26
CA ASP A 243 -11.58 -6.85 1.34
C ASP A 243 -10.82 -7.51 2.52
N TYR A 244 -9.60 -7.06 2.80
CA TYR A 244 -8.75 -7.57 3.88
C TYR A 244 -9.45 -7.65 5.24
N VAL A 245 -9.60 -8.88 5.75
CA VAL A 245 -10.20 -9.19 7.06
C VAL A 245 -9.37 -10.22 7.82
N TRP A 246 -9.51 -10.24 9.14
CA TRP A 246 -8.82 -11.18 10.01
C TRP A 246 -9.67 -12.39 10.34
N ALA A 247 -9.07 -13.58 10.28
CA ALA A 247 -9.68 -14.84 10.67
C ALA A 247 -8.70 -15.72 11.46
N PHE A 248 -9.21 -16.48 12.44
CA PHE A 248 -8.38 -17.34 13.27
C PHE A 248 -8.04 -18.65 12.52
N GLY A 249 -6.77 -19.02 12.51
CA GLY A 249 -6.24 -20.05 11.62
C GLY A 249 -6.73 -21.48 11.83
N GLU A 250 -7.26 -21.79 13.01
CA GLU A 250 -7.75 -23.14 13.34
C GLU A 250 -8.85 -23.62 12.39
N TYR A 251 -9.55 -22.69 11.75
CA TYR A 251 -10.73 -22.97 10.94
C TYR A 251 -10.45 -23.16 9.45
N PHE A 252 -9.18 -23.35 9.07
CA PHE A 252 -8.78 -23.46 7.67
C PHE A 252 -7.83 -24.63 7.42
N VAL A 253 -7.88 -25.17 6.21
CA VAL A 253 -6.93 -26.14 5.66
C VAL A 253 -6.42 -25.66 4.30
N ARG A 254 -5.20 -26.08 3.95
CA ARG A 254 -4.60 -25.83 2.64
C ARG A 254 -5.16 -26.78 1.59
#